data_AF-A0A372BVZ9-F1
#
_entry.id   AF-A0A372BVZ9-F1
#
_cell.length_a   1.000
_cell.length_b   1.000
_cell.length_c   1.000
_cell.angle_alpha   90.00
_cell.angle_beta   90.00
_cell.angle_gamma   90.00
#
_symmetry.space_group_name_H-M   'P 1'
#
loop_
_entity.id
_entity.type
_entity.pdbx_description
1 polymer ?
#
loop_
_entity_poly.entity_id
_entity_poly.type
_entity_poly.pdbx_seq_one_letter_code
_entity_poly.pdbx_strand_id
1 'polypeptide(L)'
;MMKQLAMILLLTALAAPAAAQDYEITRWTIASGGTMESTGGDWELKGTIGQWEATEPRELSGGQWKLTGGFWADLLEELGDILFRDRFEQEGS
;
A
#
# COMPACT_ATOMS: atom_id res chain seq x y z
N MET A 1 23.75 5.87 49.19
CA MET A 1 23.72 7.23 48.59
C MET A 1 24.84 7.48 47.58
N MET A 2 26.12 7.64 47.96
CA MET A 2 27.16 8.06 47.00
C MET A 2 27.36 7.10 45.80
N LYS A 3 27.32 5.78 46.03
CA LYS A 3 27.43 4.78 44.95
C LYS A 3 26.25 4.82 43.96
N GLN A 4 25.04 5.13 44.45
CA GLN A 4 23.86 5.25 43.59
C GLN A 4 23.95 6.50 42.73
N LEU A 5 24.45 7.60 43.29
CA LEU A 5 24.67 8.84 42.55
C LEU A 5 25.71 8.65 41.42
N ALA A 6 26.81 7.96 41.73
CA ALA A 6 27.82 7.62 40.73
C ALA A 6 27.28 6.73 39.60
N MET A 7 26.41 5.76 39.94
CA MET A 7 25.80 4.87 38.95
C MET A 7 24.79 5.58 38.05
N ILE A 8 23.99 6.49 38.61
CA ILE A 8 23.05 7.32 37.83
C ILE A 8 23.84 8.23 36.87
N LEU A 9 24.91 8.86 37.36
CA LEU A 9 25.75 9.74 36.53
C LEU A 9 26.41 8.98 35.38
N LEU A 10 26.87 7.76 35.64
CA LEU A 10 27.45 6.88 34.62
C LEU A 10 26.40 6.48 33.58
N LEU A 11 25.19 6.09 34.01
CA LEU A 11 24.09 5.73 33.09
C LEU A 11 23.67 6.91 32.22
N THR A 12 23.63 8.13 32.76
CA THR A 12 23.34 9.33 31.98
C THR A 12 24.47 9.69 31.00
N ALA A 13 25.73 9.40 31.34
CA ALA A 13 26.86 9.65 30.46
C ALA A 13 26.95 8.65 29.29
N LEU A 14 26.45 7.41 29.48
CA LEU A 14 26.39 6.39 28.42
C LEU A 14 25.09 6.40 27.62
N ALA A 15 24.11 7.23 28.00
CA ALA A 15 22.88 7.38 27.22
C ALA A 15 23.19 8.13 25.91
N ALA A 16 23.46 7.39 24.84
CA ALA A 16 23.52 7.95 23.50
C ALA A 16 22.11 8.48 23.11
N PRO A 17 22.01 9.66 22.49
CA PRO A 17 20.74 10.11 21.95
C PRO A 17 20.24 9.08 20.94
N ALA A 18 19.00 8.63 21.10
CA ALA A 18 18.34 7.85 20.07
C ALA A 18 18.11 8.77 18.87
N ALA A 19 18.99 8.70 17.87
CA ALA A 19 18.74 9.32 16.58
C ALA A 19 17.60 8.53 15.92
N ALA A 20 16.45 9.18 15.73
CA ALA A 20 15.45 8.63 14.83
C ALA A 20 16.06 8.52 13.43
N GLN A 21 15.65 7.50 12.71
CA GLN A 21 15.96 7.32 11.30
C GLN A 21 15.38 8.51 10.51
N ASP A 22 16.17 9.06 9.58
CA ASP A 22 15.71 10.12 8.66
C ASP A 22 14.82 9.54 7.55
N TYR A 23 13.62 9.10 7.92
CA TYR A 23 12.62 8.71 6.93
C TYR A 23 11.82 9.94 6.47
N GLU A 24 11.85 10.19 5.17
CA GLU A 24 11.07 11.25 4.54
C GLU A 24 10.23 10.69 3.39
N ILE A 25 8.96 11.11 3.31
CA ILE A 25 8.10 10.85 2.15
C ILE A 25 8.27 12.02 1.19
N THR A 26 9.19 11.88 0.24
CA THR A 26 9.51 12.95 -0.74
C THR A 26 8.51 13.01 -1.91
N ARG A 27 7.71 11.96 -2.11
CA ARG A 27 6.73 11.86 -3.18
C ARG A 27 5.53 11.03 -2.73
N TRP A 28 4.34 11.54 -2.97
CA TRP A 28 3.09 10.86 -2.67
C TRP A 28 2.01 11.18 -3.71
N THR A 29 0.94 10.38 -3.73
CA THR A 29 -0.26 10.60 -4.52
C THR A 29 -1.46 10.13 -3.69
N ILE A 30 -2.57 10.85 -3.73
CA ILE A 30 -3.85 10.42 -3.13
C ILE A 30 -4.70 9.80 -4.24
N ALA A 31 -4.92 8.49 -4.17
CA ALA A 31 -5.67 7.71 -5.15
C ALA A 31 -7.07 7.33 -4.63
N SER A 32 -7.95 8.32 -4.44
CA SER A 32 -9.28 8.11 -3.83
C SER A 32 -10.30 7.36 -4.69
N GLY A 33 -9.93 6.92 -5.91
CA GLY A 33 -10.88 6.38 -6.88
C GLY A 33 -11.84 7.44 -7.44
N GLY A 34 -13.10 7.06 -7.63
CA GLY A 34 -14.15 7.94 -8.17
C GLY A 34 -15.43 7.18 -8.54
N THR A 35 -16.35 7.85 -9.23
CA THR A 35 -17.64 7.30 -9.64
C THR A 35 -17.51 6.41 -10.88
N MET A 36 -17.94 5.15 -10.79
CA MET A 36 -17.94 4.20 -11.92
C MET A 36 -19.21 4.30 -12.78
N GLU A 37 -20.29 4.83 -12.24
CA GLU A 37 -21.56 5.04 -12.96
C GLU A 37 -22.15 6.41 -12.62
N SER A 38 -22.47 7.21 -13.62
CA SER A 38 -23.04 8.55 -13.46
C SER A 38 -24.14 8.80 -14.48
N THR A 39 -25.12 9.61 -14.11
CA THR A 39 -26.29 9.91 -14.95
C THR A 39 -26.43 11.41 -15.16
N GLY A 40 -26.90 11.82 -16.34
CA GLY A 40 -27.20 13.21 -16.65
C GLY A 40 -28.27 13.34 -17.73
N GLY A 41 -29.48 13.74 -17.33
CA GLY A 41 -30.65 13.73 -18.21
C GLY A 41 -30.97 12.29 -18.65
N ASP A 42 -31.09 12.08 -19.95
CA ASP A 42 -31.36 10.77 -20.55
C ASP A 42 -30.11 9.91 -20.77
N TRP A 43 -28.93 10.36 -20.33
CA TRP A 43 -27.66 9.68 -20.56
C TRP A 43 -27.09 9.03 -19.30
N GLU A 44 -26.49 7.86 -19.51
CA GLU A 44 -25.72 7.12 -18.51
C GLU A 44 -24.27 6.98 -18.99
N LEU A 45 -23.33 7.27 -18.09
CA LEU A 45 -21.90 7.07 -18.28
C LEU A 45 -21.43 6.00 -17.29
N LYS A 46 -20.94 4.87 -17.83
CA LYS A 46 -20.28 3.80 -17.08
C LYS A 46 -18.80 3.74 -17.46
N GLY A 47 -17.92 3.51 -16.49
CA GLY A 47 -16.49 3.43 -16.71
C GLY A 47 -15.74 2.73 -15.58
N THR A 48 -14.45 2.49 -15.82
CA THR A 48 -13.53 1.88 -14.85
C THR A 48 -12.40 2.85 -14.51
N ILE A 49 -12.00 2.89 -13.24
CA ILE A 49 -10.92 3.77 -12.77
C ILE A 49 -9.65 2.96 -12.58
N GLY A 50 -8.61 3.32 -13.33
CA GLY A 50 -7.30 2.68 -13.32
C GLY A 50 -6.48 2.99 -12.06
N GLN A 51 -6.23 1.93 -11.30
CA GLN A 51 -5.30 1.69 -10.20
C GLN A 51 -3.78 1.57 -10.45
N TRP A 52 -3.02 2.47 -11.08
CA TRP A 52 -1.66 2.04 -11.52
C TRP A 52 -0.75 1.60 -10.35
N GLU A 53 -0.79 2.28 -9.21
CA GLU A 53 -0.10 1.90 -7.97
C GLU A 53 -0.66 0.62 -7.30
N ALA A 54 -1.84 0.16 -7.72
CA ALA A 54 -2.48 -1.06 -7.25
C ALA A 54 -2.12 -2.32 -8.06
N THR A 55 -1.08 -2.24 -8.88
CA THR A 55 -0.63 -3.35 -9.71
C THR A 55 0.51 -4.11 -9.03
N GLU A 56 0.64 -5.41 -9.31
CA GLU A 56 1.73 -6.25 -8.79
C GLU A 56 3.13 -5.65 -9.03
N PRO A 57 3.45 -5.06 -10.21
CA PRO A 57 4.75 -4.43 -10.43
C PRO A 57 5.03 -3.20 -9.55
N ARG A 58 4.03 -2.69 -8.81
CA ARG A 58 4.12 -1.54 -7.90
C ARG A 58 4.04 -1.96 -6.42
N GLU A 59 4.00 -3.25 -6.11
CA GLU A 59 4.11 -3.75 -4.73
C GLU A 59 5.41 -3.23 -4.08
N LEU A 60 5.27 -2.70 -2.87
CA LEU A 60 6.41 -2.37 -2.01
C LEU A 60 6.72 -3.56 -1.13
N SER A 61 7.98 -3.99 -1.10
CA SER A 61 8.45 -5.09 -0.24
C SER A 61 9.57 -4.63 0.69
N GLY A 62 9.56 -5.12 1.93
CA GLY A 62 10.60 -4.82 2.92
C GLY A 62 10.66 -5.87 4.04
N GLY A 63 11.72 -6.68 4.07
CA GLY A 63 11.85 -7.76 5.05
C GLY A 63 10.80 -8.85 4.84
N GLN A 64 9.93 -9.07 5.82
CA GLN A 64 8.80 -10.00 5.75
C GLN A 64 7.49 -9.31 5.33
N TRP A 65 7.54 -8.00 5.05
CA TRP A 65 6.36 -7.20 4.77
C TRP A 65 6.23 -6.93 3.27
N LYS A 66 4.98 -6.98 2.81
CA LYS A 66 4.53 -6.56 1.49
C LYS A 66 3.42 -5.53 1.67
N LEU A 67 3.40 -4.53 0.80
CA LEU A 67 2.40 -3.48 0.78
C LEU A 67 2.02 -3.21 -0.68
N THR A 68 0.78 -3.53 -1.00
CA THR A 68 0.13 -3.30 -2.29
C THR A 68 -0.86 -2.15 -2.17
N GLY A 69 -1.02 -1.36 -3.24
CA GLY A 69 -1.98 -0.25 -3.28
C GLY A 69 -3.38 -0.65 -3.77
N GLY A 70 -4.33 0.28 -3.69
CA GLY A 70 -5.65 0.19 -4.31
C GLY A 70 -6.72 -0.62 -3.57
N PHE A 71 -7.91 -0.66 -4.17
CA PHE A 71 -9.11 -1.29 -3.58
C PHE A 71 -9.19 -2.81 -3.77
N TRP A 72 -8.31 -3.40 -4.59
CA TRP A 72 -8.42 -4.80 -5.08
C TRP A 72 -7.17 -5.66 -4.86
N ALA A 73 -6.23 -5.19 -4.03
CA ALA A 73 -4.89 -5.77 -3.92
C ALA A 73 -4.85 -7.28 -3.60
N ASP A 74 -5.68 -7.74 -2.67
CA ASP A 74 -5.76 -9.17 -2.31
C ASP A 74 -6.79 -9.96 -3.15
N LEU A 75 -7.60 -9.27 -3.96
CA LEU A 75 -8.70 -9.89 -4.71
C LEU A 75 -8.27 -10.28 -6.14
N LEU A 76 -7.22 -9.66 -6.69
CA LEU A 76 -6.78 -9.87 -8.07
C LEU A 76 -6.12 -11.23 -8.31
N GLU A 77 -5.49 -11.84 -7.32
CA GLU A 77 -4.88 -13.17 -7.48
C GLU A 77 -5.97 -14.27 -7.55
N GLU A 78 -7.03 -14.14 -6.75
CA GLU A 78 -8.15 -15.09 -6.73
C GLU A 78 -9.18 -14.85 -7.85
N LEU A 79 -9.32 -13.60 -8.31
CA LEU A 79 -10.25 -13.22 -9.39
C LEU A 79 -9.60 -13.06 -10.76
N GLY A 80 -8.27 -13.15 -10.89
CA GLY A 80 -7.56 -12.96 -12.15
C GLY A 80 -8.11 -13.85 -13.27
N ASP A 81 -8.26 -15.14 -13.00
CA ASP A 81 -8.84 -16.13 -13.91
C ASP A 81 -10.32 -15.86 -14.24
N ILE A 82 -11.05 -15.09 -13.42
CA ILE A 82 -12.46 -14.76 -13.67
C ILE A 82 -12.60 -13.44 -14.43
N LEU A 83 -11.77 -12.45 -14.09
CA LEU A 83 -11.82 -11.10 -14.63
C LEU A 83 -11.22 -11.02 -16.04
N PHE A 84 -10.20 -11.84 -16.32
CA PHE A 84 -9.54 -11.93 -17.62
C PHE A 84 -10.03 -13.10 -18.47
N ARG A 85 -11.01 -13.88 -17.98
CA ARG A 85 -11.64 -14.95 -18.77
C ARG A 85 -12.32 -14.36 -19.99
N ASP A 86 -11.72 -14.56 -21.14
CA ASP A 86 -12.33 -14.20 -22.41
C ASP A 86 -13.04 -15.40 -23.05
N ARG A 87 -13.70 -15.14 -24.17
CA ARG A 87 -14.49 -16.13 -24.90
C ARG A 87 -13.65 -17.20 -25.60
N PHE A 88 -12.32 -17.06 -25.68
CA PHE A 88 -11.44 -18.03 -26.33
C PHE A 88 -11.05 -19.17 -25.39
N GLU A 89 -11.22 -19.01 -24.08
CA GLU A 89 -10.96 -20.06 -23.09
C GLU A 89 -12.12 -21.06 -22.94
N GLN A 90 -13.25 -20.86 -23.62
CA GLN A 90 -14.40 -21.79 -23.59
C GLN A 90 -14.40 -22.85 -24.70
N GLU A 91 -13.51 -22.79 -25.69
CA GLU A 91 -13.47 -23.77 -26.78
C GLU A 91 -12.52 -24.93 -26.44
N GLY A 92 -12.98 -25.83 -25.56
CA GLY A 92 -12.17 -26.97 -25.16
C GLY A 92 -12.89 -27.99 -24.27
N SER A 93 -14.07 -28.46 -24.67
CA SER A 93 -14.65 -29.72 -24.16
C SER A 93 -15.55 -30.38 -25.19
#